data_AF-A0A7W0YWR8-F1
#
_entry.id   AF-A0A7W0YWR8-F1
#
_cell.length_a   1.000
_cell.length_b   1.000
_cell.length_c   1.000
_cell.angle_alpha   90.00
_cell.angle_beta   90.00
_cell.angle_gamma   90.00
#
_symmetry.space_group_name_H-M   'P 1'
#
loop_
_entity.id
_entity.type
_entity.pdbx_description
1 polymer ?
#
loop_
_entity_poly.entity_id
_entity_poly.type
_entity_poly.pdbx_seq_one_letter_code
_entity_poly.pdbx_strand_id
1 'polypeptide(L)'
;MQDPIARTYLSLGAFYASDPARRASRERDVGLFWRARNGSSFRAAWVRDTGELYLFQHALGSRGGGSVHLLAPPMDEREMERRLVGWQDVCGRDGSLEWLLARVQDLPPDGAPVPPT
;
A
#
# COMPACT_ATOMS: atom_id res chain seq x y z
N MET A 1 -2.14 -9.03 -16.74
CA MET A 1 -2.26 -8.66 -15.31
C MET A 1 -1.06 -7.79 -15.02
N GLN A 2 -1.23 -6.49 -14.80
CA GLN A 2 -0.10 -5.62 -14.46
C GLN A 2 0.48 -6.03 -13.10
N ASP A 3 1.75 -5.75 -12.85
CA ASP A 3 2.34 -5.91 -11.51
C ASP A 3 1.81 -4.78 -10.62
N PRO A 4 1.20 -5.04 -9.45
CA PRO A 4 0.76 -3.97 -8.56
C PRO A 4 1.93 -3.17 -7.98
N ILE A 5 3.15 -3.73 -7.98
CA ILE A 5 4.34 -3.09 -7.43
C ILE A 5 5.02 -2.29 -8.55
N ALA A 6 4.91 -0.97 -8.48
CA ALA A 6 5.57 -0.08 -9.44
C ALA A 6 7.06 0.10 -9.17
N ARG A 7 7.47 0.05 -7.90
CA ARG A 7 8.88 0.24 -7.51
C ARG A 7 9.20 -0.40 -6.18
N THR A 8 10.40 -0.93 -6.04
CA THR A 8 10.94 -1.42 -4.76
C THR A 8 12.12 -0.56 -4.33
N TYR A 9 12.16 -0.20 -3.05
CA TYR A 9 13.23 0.53 -2.40
C TYR A 9 13.89 -0.36 -1.35
N LEU A 10 15.20 -0.22 -1.19
CA LEU A 10 15.99 -1.03 -0.26
C LEU A 10 15.69 -0.71 1.22
N SER A 11 15.10 0.45 1.50
CA SER A 11 14.72 0.86 2.86
C SER A 11 13.71 2.00 2.84
N LEU A 12 13.06 2.23 3.98
CA LEU A 12 12.17 3.37 4.18
C LEU A 12 12.89 4.72 4.04
N GLY A 13 14.16 4.80 4.45
CA GLY A 13 14.99 5.98 4.24
C GLY A 13 15.19 6.30 2.75
N ALA A 14 15.47 5.29 1.93
CA ALA A 14 15.60 5.45 0.49
C ALA A 14 14.28 5.86 -0.18
N PHE A 15 13.15 5.34 0.30
CA PHE A 15 11.82 5.71 -0.17
C PHE A 15 11.54 7.22 0.01
N TYR A 16 11.71 7.76 1.23
CA TYR A 16 11.51 9.20 1.49
C TYR A 16 12.60 10.09 0.88
N ALA A 17 13.83 9.59 0.72
CA ALA A 17 14.88 10.38 0.07
C ALA A 17 14.61 10.59 -1.43
N SER A 18 13.86 9.70 -2.07
CA SER A 18 13.55 9.79 -3.50
C SER A 18 12.47 10.81 -3.86
N ASP A 19 11.65 11.23 -2.89
CA ASP A 19 10.64 12.27 -3.08
C ASP A 19 10.42 13.06 -1.77
N PRO A 20 10.86 14.34 -1.71
CA PRO A 20 10.66 15.19 -0.54
C PRO A 20 9.20 15.39 -0.13
N ALA A 21 8.24 15.33 -1.06
CA ALA A 21 6.82 15.51 -0.77
C ALA A 21 6.31 14.46 0.22
N ARG A 22 6.79 13.22 0.11
CA ARG A 22 6.42 12.12 1.02
C ARG A 22 6.80 12.40 2.47
N ARG A 23 7.97 13.03 2.70
CA ARG A 23 8.49 13.30 4.05
C ARG A 23 7.70 14.41 4.76
N ALA A 24 7.19 15.37 4.01
CA ALA A 24 6.37 16.45 4.55
C ALA A 24 4.90 16.05 4.74
N SER A 25 4.49 14.89 4.20
CA SER A 25 3.10 14.47 4.17
C SER A 25 2.67 13.71 5.41
N ARG A 26 1.36 13.72 5.66
CA ARG A 26 0.74 12.84 6.65
C ARG A 26 0.61 11.43 6.09
N GLU A 27 0.96 10.44 6.90
CA GLU A 27 0.71 9.04 6.58
C GLU A 27 -0.50 8.51 7.31
N ARG A 28 -1.23 7.62 6.65
CA ARG A 28 -2.31 6.83 7.25
C ARG A 28 -1.97 5.36 7.13
N ASP A 29 -1.89 4.68 8.27
CA ASP A 29 -1.73 3.23 8.30
C ASP A 29 -3.02 2.55 7.88
N VAL A 30 -2.88 1.60 6.95
CA VAL A 30 -3.95 0.72 6.46
C VAL A 30 -3.55 -0.73 6.73
N GLY A 31 -3.20 -1.00 7.98
CA GLY A 31 -2.84 -2.33 8.47
C GLY A 31 -1.36 -2.51 8.71
N LEU A 32 -1.03 -3.06 9.88
CA LEU A 32 0.34 -3.24 10.32
C LEU A 32 0.87 -4.66 10.04
N PHE A 33 0.02 -5.64 9.75
CA PHE A 33 0.41 -7.04 9.64
C PHE A 33 -0.24 -7.74 8.44
N TRP A 34 0.03 -7.27 7.23
CA TRP A 34 -0.30 -7.98 6.01
C TRP A 34 0.61 -9.18 5.85
N ARG A 35 0.06 -10.39 5.88
CA ARG A 35 0.83 -11.65 5.81
C ARG A 35 0.73 -12.25 4.42
N ALA A 36 1.88 -12.45 3.80
CA ALA A 36 2.00 -13.18 2.55
C ALA A 36 2.00 -14.68 2.80
N ARG A 37 1.61 -15.49 1.80
CA ARG A 37 1.66 -16.95 1.89
C ARG A 37 3.08 -17.50 2.06
N ASN A 38 4.10 -16.74 1.67
CA ASN A 38 5.51 -17.09 1.84
C ASN A 38 6.05 -16.80 3.25
N GLY A 39 5.21 -16.36 4.19
CA GLY A 39 5.58 -16.07 5.57
C GLY A 39 6.10 -14.65 5.83
N SER A 40 6.28 -13.83 4.78
CA SER A 40 6.64 -12.42 4.94
C SER A 40 5.48 -11.62 5.53
N SER A 41 5.78 -10.60 6.34
CA SER A 41 4.77 -9.67 6.86
C SER A 41 5.12 -8.23 6.54
N PHE A 42 4.10 -7.41 6.33
CA PHE A 42 4.23 -6.04 5.86
C PHE A 42 3.32 -5.10 6.63
N ARG A 43 3.79 -3.87 6.86
CA ARG A 43 2.96 -2.70 7.16
C ARG A 43 2.56 -2.04 5.86
N ALA A 44 1.30 -1.65 5.71
CA ALA A 44 0.84 -0.83 4.59
C ALA A 44 0.48 0.57 5.09
N ALA A 45 0.96 1.60 4.38
CA ALA A 45 0.66 2.99 4.69
C ALA A 45 0.45 3.80 3.43
N TRP A 46 -0.51 4.73 3.51
CA TRP A 46 -0.87 5.64 2.44
C TRP A 46 -0.35 7.05 2.75
N VAL A 47 0.31 7.67 1.78
CA VAL A 47 0.89 9.01 1.87
C VAL A 47 -0.11 10.01 1.29
N ARG A 48 -0.61 10.91 2.13
CA ARG A 48 -1.79 11.72 1.79
C ARG A 48 -1.60 12.65 0.60
N ASP A 49 -0.45 13.32 0.52
CA ASP A 49 -0.25 14.36 -0.49
C ASP A 49 0.16 13.79 -1.85
N THR A 50 0.75 12.59 -1.88
CA THR A 50 1.15 11.92 -3.13
C THR A 50 0.12 10.88 -3.59
N GLY A 51 -0.79 10.46 -2.72
CA GLY A 51 -1.76 9.39 -2.99
C GLY A 51 -1.11 8.00 -3.05
N GLU A 52 0.15 7.88 -2.64
CA GLU A 52 0.91 6.65 -2.79
C GLU A 52 0.66 5.69 -1.63
N LEU A 53 0.31 4.44 -1.98
CA LEU A 53 0.24 3.34 -1.02
C LEU A 53 1.53 2.53 -1.11
N TYR A 54 2.21 2.32 0.02
CA TYR A 54 3.42 1.51 0.08
C TYR A 54 3.32 0.38 1.10
N LEU A 55 4.10 -0.68 0.87
CA LEU A 55 4.30 -1.80 1.78
C LEU A 55 5.70 -1.77 2.34
N PHE A 56 5.85 -1.69 3.65
CA PHE A 56 7.12 -1.89 4.32
C PHE A 56 7.21 -3.32 4.83
N GLN A 57 8.15 -4.10 4.29
CA GLN A 57 8.41 -5.47 4.75
C GLN A 57 9.04 -5.44 6.13
N HIS A 58 8.51 -6.21 7.07
CA HIS A 58 9.18 -6.42 8.34
C HIS A 58 10.42 -7.29 8.13
N ALA A 59 11.58 -6.80 8.57
CA ALA A 59 12.83 -7.54 8.44
C ALA A 59 12.82 -8.78 9.36
N LEU A 60 13.03 -9.97 8.79
CA LEU A 60 13.44 -11.14 9.58
C LEU A 60 14.94 -11.03 9.84
N GLY A 61 15.30 -10.46 10.99
CA GLY A 61 16.53 -10.80 11.70
C GLY A 61 17.88 -10.48 11.06
N SER A 62 17.99 -9.61 10.05
CA SER A 62 19.32 -9.21 9.53
C SER A 62 19.37 -7.76 9.06
N ARG A 63 20.14 -6.95 9.82
CA ARG A 63 20.83 -5.64 9.62
C ARG A 63 20.43 -4.62 8.51
N GLY A 64 19.48 -4.87 7.64
CA GLY A 64 18.88 -3.89 6.74
C GLY A 64 17.40 -3.80 7.05
N GLY A 65 16.93 -2.65 7.54
CA GLY A 65 15.50 -2.40 7.70
C GLY A 65 14.77 -2.75 6.41
N GLY A 66 13.66 -3.48 6.49
CA GLY A 66 13.11 -4.20 5.35
C GLY A 66 12.75 -3.32 4.14
N SER A 67 12.53 -3.97 3.00
CA SER A 67 12.26 -3.29 1.73
C SER A 67 10.92 -2.55 1.76
N VAL A 68 10.81 -1.52 0.92
CA VAL A 68 9.55 -0.81 0.67
C VAL A 68 9.09 -1.07 -0.75
N HIS A 69 7.86 -1.53 -0.93
CA HIS A 69 7.23 -1.75 -2.22
C HIS A 69 6.16 -0.68 -2.43
N LEU A 70 6.36 0.21 -3.41
CA LEU A 70 5.39 1.21 -3.81
C LEU A 70 4.36 0.56 -4.75
N LEU A 71 3.09 0.69 -4.40
CA LEU A 71 1.98 0.18 -5.19
C LEU A 71 1.47 1.21 -6.20
N ALA A 72 0.92 0.72 -7.31
CA ALA A 72 0.31 1.55 -8.34
C ALA A 72 -1.11 1.05 -8.73
N PRO A 73 -1.96 1.96 -9.23
CA PRO A 73 -1.74 3.42 -9.36
C PRO A 73 -1.85 4.14 -7.99
N PRO A 74 -1.31 5.38 -7.87
CA PRO A 74 -1.64 6.24 -6.74
C PRO A 74 -3.15 6.52 -6.72
N MET A 75 -3.70 6.72 -5.53
CA MET A 75 -5.13 6.87 -5.31
C MET A 75 -5.41 7.94 -4.24
N ASP A 76 -6.53 8.63 -4.36
CA ASP A 76 -6.97 9.57 -3.33
C ASP A 76 -7.51 8.84 -2.08
N GLU A 77 -7.75 9.59 -1.01
CA GLU A 77 -8.24 9.05 0.27
C GLU A 77 -9.55 8.27 0.10
N ARG A 78 -10.47 8.80 -0.71
CA ARG A 78 -11.80 8.22 -0.92
C ARG A 78 -11.71 6.89 -1.67
N GLU A 79 -10.82 6.78 -2.64
CA GLU A 79 -10.56 5.55 -3.39
C GLU A 79 -9.81 4.52 -2.55
N MET A 80 -8.82 4.95 -1.75
CA MET A 80 -8.16 4.09 -0.78
C MET A 80 -9.17 3.48 0.20
N GLU A 81 -10.09 4.27 0.77
CA GLU A 81 -11.13 3.77 1.69
C GLU A 81 -12.09 2.79 1.00
N ARG A 82 -12.47 3.07 -0.25
CA ARG A 82 -13.34 2.18 -1.04
C ARG A 82 -12.68 0.85 -1.34
N ARG A 83 -11.48 0.86 -1.95
CA ARG A 83 -10.78 -0.37 -2.35
C ARG A 83 -10.44 -1.25 -1.16
N LEU A 84 -10.06 -0.62 -0.04
CA LEU A 84 -9.67 -1.31 1.17
C LEU A 84 -10.83 -1.51 2.16
N VAL A 85 -12.09 -1.38 1.72
CA VAL A 85 -13.23 -1.64 2.61
C VAL A 85 -13.13 -3.05 3.22
N GLY A 86 -13.26 -3.12 4.55
CA GLY A 86 -13.13 -4.35 5.33
C GLY A 86 -11.70 -4.82 5.57
N TRP A 87 -10.69 -4.00 5.30
CA TRP A 87 -9.29 -4.39 5.47
C TRP A 87 -8.96 -4.81 6.91
N GLN A 88 -9.62 -4.20 7.91
CA GLN A 88 -9.41 -4.50 9.32
C GLN A 88 -9.74 -5.97 9.67
N ASP A 89 -10.73 -6.56 9.00
CA ASP A 89 -11.15 -7.94 9.24
C ASP A 89 -10.22 -8.95 8.57
N VAL A 90 -9.51 -8.54 7.52
CA VAL A 90 -8.64 -9.38 6.70
C VAL A 90 -7.18 -9.29 7.15
N CYS A 91 -6.72 -8.10 7.52
CA CYS A 91 -5.35 -7.84 7.96
C CYS A 91 -4.99 -8.78 9.12
N GLY A 92 -3.82 -9.41 9.00
CA GLY A 92 -3.32 -10.37 9.98
C GLY A 92 -3.66 -11.83 9.68
N ARG A 93 -4.57 -12.14 8.75
CA ARG A 93 -4.80 -13.51 8.29
C ARG A 93 -3.71 -13.96 7.32
N ASP A 94 -3.48 -15.26 7.22
CA ASP A 94 -2.59 -15.82 6.20
C ASP A 94 -3.13 -15.57 4.80
N GLY A 95 -2.28 -15.08 3.90
CA GLY A 95 -2.67 -14.69 2.55
C GLY A 95 -3.39 -13.34 2.46
N SER A 96 -3.37 -12.54 3.53
CA SER A 96 -3.99 -11.21 3.55
C SER A 96 -3.28 -10.21 2.65
N LEU A 97 -1.98 -10.37 2.41
CA LEU A 97 -1.26 -9.51 1.47
C LEU A 97 -1.81 -9.66 0.04
N GLU A 98 -2.06 -10.88 -0.40
CA GLU A 98 -2.57 -11.18 -1.74
C GLU A 98 -3.98 -10.58 -1.93
N TRP A 99 -4.79 -10.55 -0.87
CA TRP A 99 -6.06 -9.82 -0.88
C TRP A 99 -5.86 -8.31 -1.07
N LEU A 100 -4.89 -7.71 -0.36
CA LEU A 100 -4.58 -6.28 -0.48
C LEU A 100 -4.14 -5.94 -1.91
N LEU A 101 -3.21 -6.72 -2.46
CA LEU A 101 -2.69 -6.53 -3.81
C LEU A 101 -3.82 -6.65 -4.84
N ALA A 102 -4.71 -7.64 -4.72
CA ALA A 102 -5.85 -7.77 -5.61
C ALA A 102 -6.80 -6.56 -5.54
N ARG A 103 -7.07 -6.03 -4.33
CA ARG A 103 -7.93 -4.84 -4.15
C ARG A 103 -7.32 -3.57 -4.73
N VAL A 104 -6.00 -3.41 -4.65
CA VAL A 104 -5.31 -2.25 -5.24
C VAL A 104 -5.36 -2.29 -6.77
N GLN A 105 -5.42 -3.48 -7.37
CA GLN A 105 -5.52 -3.64 -8.82
C GLN A 105 -6.93 -3.58 -9.37
N ASP A 106 -7.93 -3.65 -8.50
CA ASP A 106 -9.33 -3.52 -8.89
C ASP A 106 -9.55 -2.09 -9.40
N LEU A 107 -9.52 -1.95 -10.73
CA LEU A 107 -9.81 -0.68 -11.37
C LEU A 107 -11.31 -0.41 -11.19
N PRO A 108 -11.71 0.82 -10.81
CA PRO A 108 -13.12 1.18 -10.90
C PRO A 108 -13.57 0.96 -12.36
N PRO A 109 -14.79 0.42 -12.58
CA PRO A 109 -15.35 0.42 -13.93
C PRO A 109 -15.36 1.87 -14.42
N ASP A 110 -14.68 2.12 -15.54
CA ASP A 110 -14.38 3.43 -16.12
C ASP A 110 -15.34 4.57 -15.71
N GLY A 111 -14.80 5.58 -15.03
CA GLY A 111 -15.12 7.00 -15.23
C GLY A 111 -16.58 7.45 -15.42
N ALA A 112 -17.58 6.86 -14.77
CA ALA A 112 -18.93 7.42 -14.82
C ALA A 112 -19.03 8.64 -13.88
N PRO A 113 -19.29 9.87 -14.38
CA PRO A 113 -19.61 11.00 -13.51
C PRO A 113 -20.90 10.66 -12.77
N VAL A 114 -20.86 10.70 -11.44
CA VAL A 114 -22.07 10.68 -10.61
C VAL A 114 -22.88 11.95 -10.90
N PRO A 115 -24.11 11.88 -11.45
CA PRO A 115 -24.92 13.07 -11.65
C PRO A 115 -25.34 13.62 -10.27
N PRO A 116 -25.30 14.95 -10.06
CA PRO A 116 -25.84 15.53 -8.84
C PRO A 116 -27.36 15.30 -8.80
N THR A 117 -27.86 14.89 -7.63
CA THR A 117 -29.30 14.94 -7.30
C THR A 117 -29.65 16.32 -6.80
#